data_AF-A0A1E3PW24-F1
#
_entry.id   AF-A0A1E3PW24-F1
#
_cell.length_a   1.000
_cell.length_b   1.000
_cell.length_c   1.000
_cell.angle_alpha   90.00
_cell.angle_beta   90.00
_cell.angle_gamma   90.00
#
_symmetry.space_group_name_H-M   'P 1'
#
loop_
_entity.id
_entity.type
_entity.pdbx_description
1 polymer ?
#
loop_
_entity_poly.entity_id
_entity_poly.type
_entity_poly.pdbx_seq_one_letter_code
_entity_poly.pdbx_strand_id
1 'polypeptide(L)'
;MAEVNVTAMICLFYTGVYFSYLQRPLQTNFFLNAAAQKCLILLRYSTSSMTPEEYESLKRVFWCCFILESDIIVELEEIPQSGCSSMESQVPLRTRFDTHESRDTSELSTLYFLACISIRRLLNRIHTLLYSQESVARMHVVPDMNIISELFHQLEEWRTVLPSYLKFDLSSMGEPAANSYQGFLPQRYLAAKSVIFRPVFATNLRNGQLPVISDMVPHAEQCIEAVMMHMTNLRGFTHTVVIDTWICSLSMAGVALVLFIALKTPPLKIVLEENEN
;
A
#
# COMPACT_ATOMS: atom_id res chain seq x y z
N MET A 1 4.51 35.28 -1.83
CA MET A 1 5.09 34.15 -2.59
C MET A 1 5.51 33.13 -1.55
N ALA A 2 4.91 31.93 -1.50
CA ALA A 2 5.18 30.99 -0.40
C ALA A 2 6.63 30.49 -0.47
N GLU A 3 7.41 30.72 0.58
CA GLU A 3 8.84 30.36 0.65
C GLU A 3 9.10 28.90 0.28
N VAL A 4 10.20 28.64 -0.44
CA VAL A 4 10.65 27.30 -0.81
C VAL A 4 11.85 26.95 0.06
N ASN A 5 11.56 26.46 1.27
CA ASN A 5 12.55 25.97 2.22
C ASN A 5 12.06 24.66 2.88
N VAL A 6 12.96 23.99 3.60
CA VAL A 6 12.70 22.69 4.24
C VAL A 6 11.59 22.80 5.28
N THR A 7 11.58 23.88 6.06
CA THR A 7 10.55 24.13 7.08
C THR A 7 9.15 24.19 6.47
N ALA A 8 8.96 24.98 5.41
CA ALA A 8 7.68 25.11 4.72
C ALA A 8 7.20 23.77 4.14
N MET A 9 8.12 22.98 3.57
CA MET A 9 7.84 21.62 3.09
C MET A 9 7.36 20.70 4.22
N ILE A 10 8.06 20.70 5.36
CA ILE A 10 7.70 19.90 6.54
C ILE A 10 6.33 20.33 7.11
N CYS A 11 6.08 21.64 7.24
CA CYS A 11 4.79 22.15 7.72
C CYS A 11 3.62 21.71 6.83
N LEU A 12 3.78 21.78 5.50
CA LEU A 12 2.76 21.30 4.56
C LEU A 12 2.54 19.80 4.69
N PHE A 13 3.61 19.02 4.82
CA PHE A 13 3.51 17.57 5.02
C PHE A 13 2.71 17.23 6.29
N TYR A 14 3.06 17.82 7.43
CA TYR A 14 2.31 17.59 8.68
C TYR A 14 0.87 18.11 8.63
N THR A 15 0.61 19.17 7.87
CA THR A 15 -0.77 19.62 7.61
C THR A 15 -1.54 18.54 6.83
N GLY A 16 -0.91 17.90 5.84
CA GLY A 16 -1.48 16.74 5.15
C GLY A 16 -1.79 15.58 6.09
N VAL A 17 -0.83 15.22 6.97
CA VAL A 17 -1.02 14.16 7.99
C VAL A 17 -2.18 14.48 8.94
N TYR A 18 -2.32 15.75 9.36
CA TYR A 18 -3.46 16.18 10.16
C TYR A 18 -4.79 15.96 9.45
N PHE A 19 -4.89 16.27 8.16
CA PHE A 19 -6.10 15.99 7.39
C PHE A 19 -6.34 14.49 7.15
N SER A 20 -5.29 13.67 7.08
CA SER A 20 -5.43 12.21 7.04
C SER A 20 -6.07 11.67 8.30
N TYR A 21 -5.65 12.19 9.46
CA TYR A 21 -6.25 11.83 10.75
C TYR A 21 -7.74 12.22 10.81
N LEU A 22 -8.10 13.34 10.21
CA LEU A 22 -9.50 13.76 10.06
C LEU A 22 -10.27 13.01 8.96
N GLN A 23 -9.64 12.04 8.29
CA GLN A 23 -10.24 11.25 7.19
C GLN A 23 -10.70 12.13 6.03
N ARG A 24 -9.92 13.16 5.68
CA ARG A 24 -10.22 14.13 4.62
C ARG A 24 -9.27 13.97 3.43
N PRO A 25 -9.46 12.94 2.57
CA PRO A 25 -8.49 12.55 1.54
C PRO A 25 -8.18 13.64 0.52
N LEU A 26 -9.17 14.46 0.14
CA LEU A 26 -8.96 15.56 -0.81
C LEU A 26 -8.05 16.66 -0.22
N GLN A 27 -8.28 17.04 1.03
CA GLN A 27 -7.44 18.00 1.74
C GLN A 27 -6.06 17.41 2.01
N THR A 28 -5.97 16.16 2.44
CA THR A 28 -4.71 15.43 2.58
C THR A 28 -3.90 15.52 1.29
N ASN A 29 -4.50 15.15 0.16
CA ASN A 29 -3.83 15.18 -1.13
C ASN A 29 -3.35 16.58 -1.52
N PHE A 30 -4.19 17.61 -1.30
CA PHE A 30 -3.81 18.99 -1.59
C PHE A 30 -2.51 19.40 -0.88
N PHE A 31 -2.40 19.11 0.43
CA PHE A 31 -1.23 19.46 1.22
C PHE A 31 -0.02 18.56 0.92
N LEU A 32 -0.24 17.25 0.69
CA LEU A 32 0.81 16.33 0.27
C LEU A 32 1.40 16.74 -1.09
N ASN A 33 0.56 17.11 -2.06
CA ASN A 33 1.01 17.58 -3.36
C ASN A 33 1.83 18.88 -3.21
N ALA A 34 1.35 19.83 -2.41
CA ALA A 34 2.10 21.06 -2.12
C ALA A 34 3.47 20.80 -1.46
N ALA A 35 3.54 19.84 -0.54
CA ALA A 35 4.80 19.40 0.08
C ALA A 35 5.71 18.72 -0.95
N ALA A 36 5.18 17.80 -1.76
CA ALA A 36 5.88 17.11 -2.83
C ALA A 36 6.47 18.08 -3.86
N GLN A 37 5.70 19.08 -4.33
CA GLN A 37 6.22 20.11 -5.24
C GLN A 37 7.44 20.84 -4.64
N LYS A 38 7.39 21.19 -3.35
CA LYS A 38 8.55 21.77 -2.68
C LYS A 38 9.70 20.78 -2.60
N CYS A 39 9.45 19.51 -2.32
CA CYS A 39 10.50 18.48 -2.35
C CYS A 39 11.19 18.46 -3.72
N LEU A 40 10.42 18.43 -4.81
CA LEU A 40 10.94 18.35 -6.17
C LEU A 40 11.79 19.58 -6.54
N ILE A 41 11.35 20.79 -6.16
CA ILE A 41 12.12 22.01 -6.38
C ILE A 41 13.43 21.98 -5.58
N LEU A 42 13.36 21.64 -4.29
CA LEU A 42 14.53 21.59 -3.41
C LEU A 42 15.55 20.54 -3.87
N LEU A 43 15.09 19.36 -4.32
CA LEU A 43 15.94 18.30 -4.86
C LEU A 43 16.66 18.74 -6.15
N ARG A 44 16.04 19.59 -6.97
CA ARG A 44 16.62 20.04 -8.24
C ARG A 44 17.55 21.24 -8.11
N TYR A 45 17.25 22.17 -7.20
CA TYR A 45 17.89 23.49 -7.22
C TYR A 45 18.62 23.88 -5.94
N SER A 46 18.46 23.14 -4.83
CA SER A 46 18.93 23.60 -3.51
C SER A 46 19.78 22.57 -2.75
N THR A 47 20.14 21.44 -3.37
CA THR A 47 20.87 20.36 -2.69
C THR A 47 22.28 20.76 -2.23
N SER A 48 22.97 21.64 -2.96
CA SER A 48 24.35 22.05 -2.64
C SER A 48 24.46 23.00 -1.44
N SER A 49 23.39 23.70 -1.07
CA SER A 49 23.37 24.66 0.03
C SER A 49 22.78 24.10 1.33
N MET A 50 22.28 22.86 1.31
CA MET A 50 21.59 22.24 2.44
C MET A 50 22.54 21.63 3.46
N THR A 51 22.15 21.69 4.73
CA THR A 51 22.79 20.88 5.76
C THR A 51 22.49 19.39 5.55
N PRO A 52 23.32 18.47 6.10
CA PRO A 52 23.04 17.04 6.02
C PRO A 52 21.67 16.64 6.59
N GLU A 53 21.23 17.32 7.65
CA GLU A 53 19.94 17.12 8.34
C GLU A 53 18.76 17.56 7.49
N GLU A 54 18.88 18.73 6.86
CA GLU A 54 17.90 19.25 5.89
C GLU A 54 17.74 18.31 4.69
N TYR A 55 18.87 17.86 4.15
CA TYR A 55 18.88 16.95 3.01
C TYR A 55 18.37 15.54 3.37
N GLU A 56 18.46 15.14 4.63
CA GLU A 56 17.87 13.90 5.12
C GLU A 56 16.35 14.05 5.27
N SER A 57 15.90 15.11 5.95
CA SER A 57 14.48 15.45 6.10
C SER A 57 13.76 15.59 4.76
N LEU A 58 14.39 16.22 3.78
CA LEU A 58 13.90 16.34 2.41
C LEU A 58 13.58 14.98 1.79
N LYS A 59 14.50 14.03 1.87
CA LYS A 59 14.28 12.69 1.29
C LYS A 59 13.20 11.92 2.04
N ARG A 60 13.16 12.06 3.37
CA ARG A 60 12.16 11.40 4.20
C ARG A 60 10.76 11.89 3.82
N VAL A 61 10.57 13.21 3.75
CA VAL A 61 9.29 13.81 3.34
C VAL A 61 8.95 13.42 1.90
N PHE A 62 9.91 13.40 0.99
CA PHE A 62 9.68 12.94 -0.39
C PHE A 62 9.10 11.51 -0.41
N TRP A 63 9.75 10.56 0.28
CA TRP A 63 9.31 9.17 0.29
C TRP A 63 7.98 8.98 1.04
N CYS A 64 7.73 9.75 2.10
CA CYS A 64 6.41 9.78 2.74
C CYS A 64 5.34 10.31 1.78
N CYS A 65 5.59 11.42 1.08
CA CYS A 65 4.66 11.95 0.07
C CYS A 65 4.40 10.91 -1.02
N PHE A 66 5.44 10.25 -1.53
CA PHE A 66 5.30 9.17 -2.51
C PHE A 66 4.38 8.05 -2.01
N ILE A 67 4.55 7.57 -0.77
CA ILE A 67 3.72 6.50 -0.22
C ILE A 67 2.26 6.93 -0.11
N LEU A 68 2.03 8.06 0.55
CA LEU A 68 0.69 8.53 0.88
C LEU A 68 -0.08 9.00 -0.35
N GLU A 69 0.58 9.70 -1.28
CA GLU A 69 -0.03 10.12 -2.54
C GLU A 69 -0.38 8.90 -3.40
N SER A 70 0.50 7.89 -3.46
CA SER A 70 0.22 6.65 -4.21
C SER A 70 -1.01 5.90 -3.67
N ASP A 71 -1.19 5.85 -2.34
CA ASP A 71 -2.37 5.23 -1.73
C ASP A 71 -3.67 5.98 -2.11
N ILE A 72 -3.62 7.31 -2.21
CA ILE A 72 -4.80 8.13 -2.55
C ILE A 72 -5.13 8.03 -4.04
N ILE A 73 -4.13 8.15 -4.92
CA ILE A 73 -4.32 8.14 -6.39
C ILE A 73 -4.99 6.86 -6.86
N VAL A 74 -4.62 5.72 -6.27
CA VAL A 74 -5.21 4.42 -6.60
C VAL A 74 -6.73 4.40 -6.45
N GLU A 75 -7.26 5.12 -5.46
CA GLU A 75 -8.68 5.15 -5.16
C GLU A 75 -9.39 6.36 -5.78
N LEU A 76 -8.63 7.41 -6.13
CA LEU A 76 -9.10 8.67 -6.68
C LEU A 76 -8.29 9.07 -7.93
N GLU A 77 -8.42 8.28 -9.00
CA GLU A 77 -7.57 8.37 -10.20
C GLU A 77 -7.60 9.73 -10.90
N GLU A 78 -8.69 10.50 -10.77
CA GLU A 78 -8.86 11.81 -11.42
C GLU A 78 -8.12 12.96 -10.72
N ILE A 79 -7.50 12.69 -9.56
CA ILE A 79 -6.81 13.72 -8.79
C ILE A 79 -5.45 14.07 -9.43
N PRO A 80 -5.09 15.37 -9.51
CA PRO A 80 -3.79 15.77 -10.03
C PRO A 80 -2.62 15.21 -9.22
N GLN A 81 -1.70 14.55 -9.92
CA GLN A 81 -0.48 14.01 -9.33
C GLN A 81 0.58 15.10 -9.18
N SER A 82 1.39 15.02 -8.11
CA SER A 82 2.51 15.93 -7.89
C SER A 82 3.70 15.68 -8.81
N GLY A 83 3.79 14.48 -9.40
CA GLY A 83 4.96 14.02 -10.14
C GLY A 83 6.00 13.30 -9.28
N CYS A 84 5.74 13.05 -7.99
CA CYS A 84 6.59 12.21 -7.13
C CYS A 84 6.92 10.85 -7.78
N SER A 85 5.93 10.16 -8.34
CA SER A 85 6.12 8.87 -9.00
C SER A 85 7.10 8.92 -10.18
N SER A 86 7.19 10.05 -10.90
CA SER A 86 8.15 10.22 -12.01
C SER A 86 9.60 10.37 -11.55
N MET A 87 9.79 10.85 -10.32
CA MET A 87 11.10 11.14 -9.73
C MET A 87 11.60 10.03 -8.80
N GLU A 88 10.77 9.03 -8.53
CA GLU A 88 11.03 7.89 -7.65
C GLU A 88 12.35 7.17 -7.97
N SER A 89 12.66 6.98 -9.25
CA SER A 89 13.91 6.32 -9.70
C SER A 89 15.16 7.18 -9.54
N GLN A 90 15.00 8.49 -9.40
CA GLN A 90 16.09 9.47 -9.33
C GLN A 90 16.47 9.82 -7.90
N VAL A 91 15.55 9.65 -6.95
CA VAL A 91 15.80 9.91 -5.53
C VAL A 91 16.41 8.67 -4.88
N PRO A 92 17.65 8.72 -4.37
CA PRO A 92 18.27 7.55 -3.77
C PRO A 92 17.61 7.21 -2.42
N LEU A 93 17.34 5.92 -2.21
CA LEU A 93 17.01 5.39 -0.90
C LEU A 93 18.23 5.53 0.01
N ARG A 94 18.08 6.20 1.15
CA ARG A 94 19.15 6.20 2.15
C ARG A 94 19.12 4.90 2.93
N THR A 95 20.30 4.43 3.28
CA THR A 95 20.51 3.28 4.17
C THR A 95 20.41 3.66 5.65
N ARG A 96 20.35 4.96 5.98
CA ARG A 96 20.27 5.45 7.35
C ARG A 96 19.53 6.78 7.44
N PHE A 97 18.57 6.84 8.36
CA PHE A 97 17.95 8.07 8.85
C PHE A 97 18.27 8.19 10.34
N ASP A 98 18.76 9.34 10.81
CA ASP A 98 19.02 9.59 12.23
C ASP A 98 17.75 10.22 12.84
N THR A 99 16.89 9.36 13.40
CA THR A 99 15.52 9.69 13.79
C THR A 99 15.26 9.56 15.28
N HIS A 100 16.11 8.82 15.98
CA HIS A 100 15.99 8.51 17.40
C HIS A 100 17.34 8.72 18.09
N GLU A 101 17.30 8.93 19.41
CA GLU A 101 18.52 9.07 20.22
C GLU A 101 19.37 7.78 20.22
N SER A 102 18.70 6.62 20.21
CA SER A 102 19.37 5.32 20.07
C SER A 102 19.62 4.99 18.60
N ARG A 103 20.87 4.58 18.31
CA ARG A 103 21.28 4.16 16.97
C ARG A 103 20.51 2.93 16.50
N ASP A 104 20.27 1.98 17.39
CA ASP A 104 19.61 0.71 17.06
C ASP A 104 18.15 0.96 16.65
N THR A 105 17.42 1.79 17.40
CA THR A 105 16.03 2.12 17.06
C THR A 105 15.93 2.91 15.76
N SER A 106 16.92 3.74 15.47
CA SER A 106 17.00 4.49 14.21
C SER A 106 17.24 3.59 13.00
N GLU A 107 18.08 2.56 13.15
CA GLU A 107 18.32 1.54 12.13
C GLU A 107 17.07 0.70 11.88
N LEU A 108 16.41 0.22 12.94
CA LEU A 108 15.16 -0.54 12.82
C LEU A 108 14.05 0.26 12.14
N SER A 109 13.91 1.55 12.49
CA SER A 109 12.93 2.45 11.87
C SER A 109 13.26 2.71 10.39
N THR A 110 14.55 2.78 10.05
CA THR A 110 15.00 2.89 8.65
C THR A 110 14.62 1.65 7.85
N LEU A 111 14.90 0.46 8.39
CA LEU A 111 14.53 -0.81 7.73
C LEU A 111 13.03 -0.93 7.53
N TYR A 112 12.24 -0.54 8.53
CA TYR A 112 10.78 -0.51 8.42
C TYR A 112 10.33 0.45 7.30
N PHE A 113 10.88 1.65 7.26
CA PHE A 113 10.53 2.63 6.23
C PHE A 113 10.88 2.15 4.82
N LEU A 114 12.04 1.50 4.64
CA LEU A 114 12.43 0.87 3.38
C LEU A 114 11.48 -0.26 2.98
N ALA A 115 11.01 -1.07 3.93
CA ALA A 115 10.01 -2.10 3.69
C ALA A 115 8.66 -1.50 3.24
N CYS A 116 8.23 -0.39 3.85
CA CYS A 116 7.02 0.35 3.43
C CYS A 116 7.15 0.92 2.01
N ILE A 117 8.31 1.48 1.66
CA ILE A 117 8.55 1.97 0.29
C ILE A 117 8.50 0.81 -0.70
N SER A 118 9.18 -0.30 -0.42
CA SER A 118 9.28 -1.43 -1.34
C SER A 118 7.92 -2.10 -1.60
N ILE A 119 7.09 -2.31 -0.57
CA ILE A 119 5.74 -2.85 -0.77
C ILE A 119 4.84 -1.87 -1.54
N ARG A 120 4.99 -0.56 -1.33
CA ARG A 120 4.22 0.44 -2.07
C ARG A 120 4.59 0.50 -3.54
N ARG A 121 5.87 0.32 -3.89
CA ARG A 121 6.32 0.17 -5.29
C ARG A 121 5.69 -1.08 -5.93
N LEU A 122 5.68 -2.21 -5.21
CA LEU A 122 5.02 -3.43 -5.67
C LEU A 122 3.53 -3.21 -5.90
N LEU A 123 2.83 -2.56 -4.95
CA LEU A 123 1.41 -2.20 -5.11
C LEU A 123 1.17 -1.27 -6.31
N ASN A 124 2.01 -0.25 -6.54
CA ASN A 124 1.90 0.61 -7.73
C ASN A 124 2.03 -0.19 -9.03
N ARG A 125 2.95 -1.17 -9.06
CA ARG A 125 3.09 -2.11 -10.19
C ARG A 125 1.84 -2.99 -10.36
N ILE A 126 1.28 -3.51 -9.27
CA ILE A 126 0.02 -4.29 -9.27
C ILE A 126 -1.11 -3.45 -9.88
N HIS A 127 -1.30 -2.20 -9.44
CA HIS A 127 -2.31 -1.31 -10.00
C HIS A 127 -2.11 -1.02 -11.48
N THR A 128 -0.88 -0.73 -11.90
CA THR A 128 -0.56 -0.45 -13.30
C THR A 128 -0.88 -1.64 -14.20
N LEU A 129 -0.49 -2.86 -13.79
CA LEU A 129 -0.65 -4.06 -14.61
C LEU A 129 -2.08 -4.61 -14.61
N LEU A 130 -2.79 -4.55 -13.48
CA LEU A 130 -4.11 -5.19 -13.35
C LEU A 130 -5.29 -4.23 -13.50
N TYR A 131 -5.11 -2.94 -13.17
CA TYR A 131 -6.22 -1.99 -13.01
C TYR A 131 -6.13 -0.73 -13.88
N SER A 132 -5.08 -0.55 -14.68
CA SER A 132 -5.04 0.55 -15.65
C SER A 132 -6.21 0.47 -16.64
N GLN A 133 -6.66 1.60 -17.17
CA GLN A 133 -7.79 1.64 -18.12
C GLN A 133 -7.61 0.66 -19.30
N GLU A 134 -6.38 0.53 -19.81
CA GLU A 134 -6.05 -0.44 -20.85
C GLU A 134 -6.13 -1.89 -20.36
N SER A 135 -5.67 -2.16 -19.14
CA SER A 135 -5.78 -3.49 -18.55
C SER A 135 -7.22 -3.85 -18.23
N VAL A 136 -8.00 -2.94 -17.66
CA VAL A 136 -9.44 -3.13 -17.46
C VAL A 136 -10.13 -3.37 -18.80
N ALA A 137 -9.79 -2.61 -19.85
CA ALA A 137 -10.27 -2.79 -21.23
C ALA A 137 -9.91 -4.17 -21.83
N ARG A 138 -8.70 -4.68 -21.58
CA ARG A 138 -8.28 -6.05 -21.97
C ARG A 138 -8.94 -7.15 -21.13
N MET A 139 -9.19 -6.86 -19.87
CA MET A 139 -9.81 -7.75 -18.89
C MET A 139 -11.31 -7.95 -19.12
N HIS A 140 -11.89 -7.29 -20.12
CA HIS A 140 -13.28 -7.55 -20.58
C HIS A 140 -13.50 -8.99 -21.07
N VAL A 141 -12.46 -9.83 -21.18
CA VAL A 141 -12.58 -11.24 -21.59
C VAL A 141 -12.17 -12.20 -20.45
N VAL A 142 -10.92 -12.18 -19.99
CA VAL A 142 -10.39 -13.06 -18.92
C VAL A 142 -9.16 -12.41 -18.24
N PRO A 143 -9.01 -12.45 -16.89
CA PRO A 143 -7.79 -12.04 -16.21
C PRO A 143 -6.57 -12.88 -16.61
N ASP A 144 -5.42 -12.24 -16.84
CA ASP A 144 -4.18 -12.95 -17.17
C ASP A 144 -3.58 -13.61 -15.91
N MET A 145 -3.75 -14.92 -15.80
CA MET A 145 -3.28 -15.72 -14.66
C MET A 145 -1.76 -15.73 -14.52
N ASN A 146 -1.00 -15.53 -15.61
CA ASN A 146 0.46 -15.47 -15.52
C ASN A 146 0.90 -14.20 -14.79
N ILE A 147 0.27 -13.07 -15.11
CA ILE A 147 0.53 -11.79 -14.44
C ILE A 147 0.17 -11.88 -12.95
N ILE A 148 -1.00 -12.45 -12.62
CA ILE A 148 -1.44 -12.63 -11.23
C ILE A 148 -0.45 -13.52 -10.46
N SER A 149 -0.06 -14.65 -11.04
CA SER A 149 0.85 -15.61 -10.39
C SER A 149 2.25 -15.02 -10.19
N GLU A 150 2.75 -14.27 -11.17
CA GLU A 150 4.05 -13.57 -11.06
C GLU A 150 4.02 -12.45 -10.02
N LEU A 151 2.95 -11.64 -9.99
CA LEU A 151 2.79 -10.61 -8.96
C LEU A 151 2.71 -11.20 -7.55
N PHE A 152 2.03 -12.35 -7.40
CA PHE A 152 1.99 -13.07 -6.14
C PHE A 152 3.36 -13.62 -5.76
N HIS A 153 4.10 -14.20 -6.69
CA HIS A 153 5.47 -14.66 -6.45
C HIS A 153 6.38 -13.53 -5.94
N GLN A 154 6.29 -12.35 -6.54
CA GLN A 154 7.05 -11.17 -6.11
C GLN A 154 6.63 -10.67 -4.71
N LEU A 155 5.35 -10.80 -4.35
CA LEU A 155 4.86 -10.48 -3.02
C LEU A 155 5.41 -11.45 -1.95
N GLU A 156 5.46 -12.75 -2.28
CA GLU A 156 6.09 -13.75 -1.41
C GLU A 156 7.59 -13.50 -1.29
N GLU A 157 8.28 -13.24 -2.39
CA GLU A 157 9.71 -12.92 -2.38
C GLU A 157 9.98 -11.71 -1.47
N TRP A 158 9.20 -10.63 -1.63
CA TRP A 158 9.27 -9.45 -0.75
C TRP A 158 9.17 -9.83 0.72
N ARG A 159 8.24 -10.72 1.10
CA ARG A 159 8.07 -11.18 2.48
C ARG A 159 9.28 -11.99 2.97
N THR A 160 9.87 -12.83 2.13
CA THR A 160 11.01 -13.69 2.52
C THR A 160 12.29 -12.92 2.80
N VAL A 161 12.53 -11.82 2.07
CA VAL A 161 13.73 -10.99 2.15
C VAL A 161 13.68 -9.94 3.26
N LEU A 162 12.56 -9.82 3.98
CA LEU A 162 12.46 -8.92 5.12
C LEU A 162 13.53 -9.26 6.19
N PRO A 163 14.14 -8.24 6.83
CA PRO A 163 15.03 -8.44 7.97
C PRO A 163 14.34 -9.21 9.09
N SER A 164 15.11 -9.99 9.88
CA SER A 164 14.59 -10.85 10.95
C SER A 164 13.63 -10.14 11.91
N TYR A 165 13.92 -8.88 12.25
CA TYR A 165 13.08 -8.05 13.11
C TYR A 165 11.73 -7.66 12.49
N LEU A 166 11.62 -7.63 11.17
CA LEU A 166 10.39 -7.30 10.43
C LEU A 166 9.68 -8.53 9.86
N LYS A 167 10.27 -9.72 9.97
CA LYS A 167 9.62 -10.96 9.56
C LYS A 167 8.40 -11.21 10.43
N PHE A 168 7.37 -11.74 9.80
CA PHE A 168 6.10 -12.08 10.44
C PHE A 168 5.59 -13.43 9.93
N ASP A 169 4.96 -14.15 10.84
CA ASP A 169 4.22 -15.36 10.51
C ASP A 169 2.72 -15.04 10.44
N LEU A 170 2.05 -15.53 9.41
CA LEU A 170 0.61 -15.36 9.25
C LEU A 170 -0.16 -16.20 10.28
N SER A 171 0.41 -17.33 10.72
CA SER A 171 -0.22 -18.20 11.71
C SER A 171 -0.33 -17.53 13.09
N SER A 172 0.61 -16.64 13.41
CA SER A 172 0.71 -15.95 14.72
C SER A 172 0.01 -14.58 14.73
N MET A 173 -0.71 -14.20 13.67
CA MET A 173 -1.33 -12.87 13.55
C MET A 173 -2.44 -12.59 14.58
N GLY A 174 -3.00 -13.65 15.18
CA GLY A 174 -3.95 -13.54 16.28
C GLY A 174 -3.32 -13.10 17.61
N GLU A 175 -2.00 -13.19 17.74
CA GLU A 175 -1.26 -12.84 18.95
C GLU A 175 -0.93 -11.34 19.00
N PRO A 176 -0.69 -10.76 20.20
CA PRO A 176 -0.23 -9.38 20.31
C PRO A 176 1.11 -9.20 19.59
N ALA A 177 1.15 -8.28 18.61
CA ALA A 177 2.39 -7.97 17.89
C ALA A 177 3.48 -7.50 18.87
N ALA A 178 4.70 -8.04 18.75
CA ALA A 178 5.80 -7.70 19.65
C ALA A 178 6.25 -6.23 19.51
N ASN A 179 5.99 -5.62 18.35
CA ASN A 179 6.16 -4.19 18.10
C ASN A 179 5.20 -3.69 17.02
N SER A 180 5.00 -2.36 16.96
CA SER A 180 4.06 -1.74 16.00
C SER A 180 4.43 -1.98 14.53
N TYR A 181 5.72 -2.19 14.22
CA TYR A 181 6.20 -2.43 12.86
C TYR A 181 5.82 -3.82 12.34
N GLN A 182 5.99 -4.84 13.19
CA GLN A 182 5.60 -6.23 12.92
C GLN A 182 4.08 -6.40 12.78
N GLY A 183 3.29 -5.52 13.39
CA GLY A 183 1.84 -5.56 13.25
C GLY A 183 1.31 -4.94 11.94
N PHE A 184 1.97 -3.90 11.44
CA PHE A 184 1.49 -3.15 10.27
C PHE A 184 1.87 -3.77 8.92
N LEU A 185 3.09 -4.29 8.76
CA LEU A 185 3.53 -4.90 7.50
C LEU A 185 2.66 -6.10 7.04
N PRO A 186 2.20 -7.00 7.92
CA PRO A 186 1.26 -8.05 7.54
C PRO A 186 -0.06 -7.50 7.00
N GLN A 187 -0.57 -6.38 7.54
CA GLN A 187 -1.79 -5.75 7.03
C GLN A 187 -1.60 -5.28 5.59
N ARG A 188 -0.45 -4.66 5.28
CA ARG A 188 -0.10 -4.23 3.92
C ARG A 188 0.10 -5.43 2.99
N TYR A 189 0.72 -6.51 3.47
CA TYR A 189 0.87 -7.76 2.72
C TYR A 189 -0.49 -8.40 2.36
N LEU A 190 -1.39 -8.54 3.34
CA LEU A 190 -2.71 -9.14 3.12
C LEU A 190 -3.57 -8.27 2.19
N ALA A 191 -3.49 -6.94 2.33
CA ALA A 191 -4.12 -6.02 1.40
C ALA A 191 -3.55 -6.15 -0.03
N ALA A 192 -2.23 -6.28 -0.19
CA ALA A 192 -1.63 -6.53 -1.49
C ALA A 192 -2.07 -7.87 -2.10
N LYS A 193 -2.06 -8.95 -1.30
CA LYS A 193 -2.51 -10.29 -1.72
C LYS A 193 -3.97 -10.24 -2.20
N SER A 194 -4.85 -9.58 -1.46
CA SER A 194 -6.26 -9.45 -1.87
C SER A 194 -6.41 -8.67 -3.18
N VAL A 195 -5.67 -7.56 -3.36
CA VAL A 195 -5.69 -6.76 -4.59
C VAL A 195 -5.16 -7.53 -5.81
N ILE A 196 -4.16 -8.40 -5.65
CA ILE A 196 -3.62 -9.23 -6.74
C ILE A 196 -4.66 -10.21 -7.29
N PHE A 197 -5.42 -10.88 -6.41
CA PHE A 197 -6.36 -11.93 -6.79
C PHE A 197 -7.80 -11.45 -7.02
N ARG A 198 -8.16 -10.24 -6.54
CA ARG A 198 -9.47 -9.60 -6.77
C ARG A 198 -9.97 -9.61 -8.24
N PRO A 199 -9.11 -9.44 -9.28
CA PRO A 199 -9.41 -9.73 -10.67
C PRO A 199 -10.30 -10.94 -10.97
N VAL A 200 -10.09 -12.04 -10.25
CA VAL A 200 -10.80 -13.32 -10.45
C VAL A 200 -12.30 -13.19 -10.16
N PHE A 201 -12.70 -12.22 -9.33
CA PHE A 201 -14.10 -11.99 -8.95
C PHE A 201 -14.83 -11.04 -9.91
N ALA A 202 -14.09 -10.21 -10.65
CA ALA A 202 -14.67 -9.23 -11.58
C ALA A 202 -15.33 -9.90 -12.79
N THR A 203 -14.83 -11.06 -13.23
CA THR A 203 -15.43 -11.88 -14.29
C THR A 203 -16.76 -12.50 -13.85
N ASN A 204 -16.85 -12.95 -12.60
CA ASN A 204 -18.05 -13.58 -12.02
C ASN A 204 -19.26 -12.63 -11.98
N LEU A 205 -19.01 -11.34 -11.73
CA LEU A 205 -20.08 -10.33 -11.62
C LEU A 205 -20.73 -9.99 -12.99
N ARG A 206 -20.01 -10.18 -14.09
CA ARG A 206 -20.39 -9.66 -15.42
C ARG A 206 -21.20 -10.64 -16.26
N ASN A 207 -20.89 -11.93 -16.22
CA ASN A 207 -21.49 -12.89 -17.14
C ASN A 207 -22.84 -13.43 -16.66
N GLY A 208 -23.25 -13.20 -15.41
CA GLY A 208 -24.46 -13.81 -14.81
C GLY A 208 -24.46 -15.35 -14.76
N GLN A 209 -23.45 -15.95 -15.38
CA GLN A 209 -23.08 -17.35 -15.43
C GLN A 209 -21.57 -17.38 -15.20
N LEU A 210 -21.16 -18.14 -14.20
CA LEU A 210 -19.75 -18.32 -13.88
C LEU A 210 -19.15 -19.24 -14.96
N PRO A 211 -18.22 -18.79 -15.83
CA PRO A 211 -17.24 -19.74 -16.31
C PRO A 211 -16.32 -19.96 -15.11
N VAL A 212 -16.66 -20.94 -14.26
CA VAL A 212 -15.64 -21.56 -13.43
C VAL A 212 -14.73 -22.26 -14.43
N ILE A 213 -13.79 -21.52 -15.02
CA ILE A 213 -12.61 -22.14 -15.58
C ILE A 213 -11.99 -22.78 -14.35
N SER A 214 -11.98 -24.11 -14.29
CA SER A 214 -11.46 -24.91 -13.17
C SER A 214 -10.14 -24.35 -12.61
N ASP A 215 -9.35 -23.74 -13.50
CA ASP A 215 -8.05 -23.13 -13.23
C ASP A 215 -8.08 -21.88 -12.34
N MET A 216 -9.23 -21.21 -12.17
CA MET A 216 -9.36 -19.97 -11.37
C MET A 216 -9.77 -20.20 -9.92
N VAL A 217 -10.30 -21.38 -9.58
CA VAL A 217 -10.75 -21.69 -8.21
C VAL A 217 -9.61 -21.58 -7.20
N PRO A 218 -8.39 -22.10 -7.44
CA PRO A 218 -7.28 -21.97 -6.49
C PRO A 218 -6.91 -20.50 -6.22
N HIS A 219 -6.94 -19.64 -7.24
CA HIS A 219 -6.66 -18.21 -7.10
C HIS A 219 -7.77 -17.48 -6.32
N ALA A 220 -9.03 -17.90 -6.49
CA ALA A 220 -10.14 -17.37 -5.72
C ALA A 220 -10.04 -17.78 -4.23
N GLU A 221 -9.64 -19.01 -3.93
CA GLU A 221 -9.35 -19.50 -2.57
C GLU A 221 -8.27 -18.65 -1.90
N GLN A 222 -7.15 -18.41 -2.59
CA GLN A 222 -6.07 -17.54 -2.10
C GLN A 222 -6.54 -16.12 -1.77
N CYS A 223 -7.48 -15.58 -2.55
CA CYS A 223 -8.08 -14.28 -2.28
C CYS A 223 -8.96 -14.30 -1.03
N ILE A 224 -9.85 -15.31 -0.93
CA ILE A 224 -10.77 -15.47 0.20
C ILE A 224 -9.98 -15.61 1.51
N GLU A 225 -8.98 -16.49 1.52
CA GLU A 225 -8.10 -16.69 2.67
C GLU A 225 -7.42 -15.37 3.08
N ALA A 226 -6.85 -14.64 2.11
CA ALA A 226 -6.20 -13.35 2.37
C ALA A 226 -7.18 -12.31 2.95
N VAL A 227 -8.39 -12.23 2.39
CA VAL A 227 -9.46 -11.30 2.78
C VAL A 227 -9.97 -11.61 4.19
N MET A 228 -10.19 -12.89 4.51
CA MET A 228 -10.60 -13.35 5.85
C MET A 228 -9.51 -13.06 6.89
N MET A 229 -8.25 -13.40 6.59
CA MET A 229 -7.12 -13.07 7.44
C MET A 229 -6.98 -11.55 7.63
N HIS A 230 -7.19 -10.75 6.59
CA HIS A 230 -7.09 -9.29 6.67
C HIS A 230 -8.17 -8.71 7.58
N MET A 231 -9.41 -9.16 7.43
CA MET A 231 -10.54 -8.70 8.24
C MET A 231 -10.36 -9.07 9.73
N THR A 232 -9.98 -10.32 10.02
CA THR A 232 -9.86 -10.83 11.40
C THR A 232 -8.66 -10.25 12.15
N ASN A 233 -7.60 -9.86 11.42
CA ASN A 233 -6.35 -9.34 11.98
C ASN A 233 -6.18 -7.83 11.76
N LEU A 234 -7.24 -7.10 11.40
CA LEU A 234 -7.20 -5.64 11.42
C LEU A 234 -7.07 -5.17 12.88
N ARG A 235 -6.07 -4.34 13.14
CA ARG A 235 -5.70 -3.80 14.46
C ARG A 235 -5.39 -2.32 14.34
N GLY A 236 -5.68 -1.56 15.39
CA GLY A 236 -5.43 -0.11 15.45
C GLY A 236 -3.99 0.21 15.78
N PHE A 237 -3.10 0.20 14.79
CA PHE A 237 -1.74 0.71 14.93
C PHE A 237 -1.71 2.22 14.70
N THR A 238 -0.66 2.91 15.19
CA THR A 238 -0.54 4.38 15.03
C THR A 238 -0.66 4.81 13.57
N HIS A 239 -0.02 4.10 12.63
CA HIS A 239 -0.13 4.40 11.20
C HIS A 239 -1.57 4.18 10.69
N THR A 240 -2.21 3.09 11.10
CA THR A 240 -3.61 2.77 10.77
C THR A 240 -4.58 3.85 11.25
N VAL A 241 -4.38 4.38 12.46
CA VAL A 241 -5.27 5.37 13.08
C VAL A 241 -4.99 6.79 12.59
N VAL A 242 -3.73 7.17 12.42
CA VAL A 242 -3.36 8.55 12.08
C VAL A 242 -3.44 8.80 10.58
N ILE A 243 -3.11 7.81 9.76
CA ILE A 243 -2.90 8.00 8.33
C ILE A 243 -3.90 7.17 7.51
N ASP A 244 -3.96 5.87 7.76
CA ASP A 244 -4.62 4.95 6.82
C ASP A 244 -6.10 4.72 7.14
N THR A 245 -6.71 5.39 8.12
CA THR A 245 -8.08 5.01 8.55
C THR A 245 -9.09 5.05 7.39
N TRP A 246 -8.99 6.04 6.52
CA TRP A 246 -9.83 6.12 5.33
C TRP A 246 -9.54 4.99 4.32
N ILE A 247 -8.27 4.73 4.02
CA ILE A 247 -7.83 3.67 3.09
C ILE A 247 -8.21 2.28 3.63
N CYS A 248 -7.99 2.02 4.92
CA CYS A 248 -8.36 0.78 5.58
C CYS A 248 -9.88 0.56 5.55
N SER A 249 -10.67 1.62 5.74
CA SER A 249 -12.13 1.53 5.62
C SER A 249 -12.56 1.14 4.21
N LEU A 250 -11.91 1.71 3.19
CA LEU A 250 -12.17 1.38 1.79
C LEU A 250 -11.72 -0.05 1.44
N SER A 251 -10.56 -0.48 1.93
CA SER A 251 -10.08 -1.86 1.85
C SER A 251 -11.08 -2.83 2.48
N MET A 252 -11.62 -2.52 3.66
CA MET A 252 -12.63 -3.34 4.34
C MET A 252 -13.95 -3.43 3.55
N ALA A 253 -14.36 -2.34 2.89
CA ALA A 253 -15.50 -2.39 1.98
C ALA A 253 -15.23 -3.31 0.78
N GLY A 254 -14.02 -3.26 0.21
CA GLY A 254 -13.58 -4.18 -0.85
C GLY A 254 -13.57 -5.65 -0.40
N VAL A 255 -13.05 -5.92 0.79
CA VAL A 255 -13.06 -7.23 1.47
C VAL A 255 -14.50 -7.76 1.60
N ALA A 256 -15.42 -6.92 2.10
CA ALA A 256 -16.83 -7.31 2.25
C ALA A 256 -17.50 -7.64 0.91
N LEU A 257 -17.19 -6.90 -0.15
CA LEU A 257 -17.69 -7.19 -1.50
C LEU A 257 -17.17 -8.52 -2.05
N VAL A 258 -15.87 -8.83 -1.84
CA VAL A 258 -15.30 -10.12 -2.26
C VAL A 258 -15.99 -11.28 -1.55
N LEU A 259 -16.17 -11.19 -0.23
CA LEU A 259 -16.89 -12.21 0.54
C LEU A 259 -18.35 -12.36 0.09
N PHE A 260 -19.03 -11.25 -0.19
CA PHE A 260 -20.39 -11.29 -0.72
C PHE A 260 -20.46 -12.02 -2.08
N ILE A 261 -19.54 -11.73 -2.99
CA ILE A 261 -19.47 -12.42 -4.30
C ILE A 261 -19.18 -13.91 -4.11
N ALA A 262 -18.24 -14.26 -3.23
CA ALA A 262 -17.91 -15.64 -2.92
C ALA A 262 -19.12 -16.41 -2.36
N LEU A 263 -19.89 -15.82 -1.44
CA LEU A 263 -21.13 -16.42 -0.90
C LEU A 263 -22.22 -16.63 -1.95
N LYS A 264 -22.26 -15.79 -2.99
CA LYS A 264 -23.20 -15.92 -4.11
C LYS A 264 -22.72 -16.88 -5.20
N THR A 265 -21.51 -17.41 -5.09
CA THR A 265 -20.86 -18.27 -6.06
C THR A 265 -20.78 -19.70 -5.51
N PRO A 266 -21.62 -20.66 -5.96
CA PRO A 266 -21.74 -21.98 -5.34
C PRO A 266 -20.42 -22.73 -5.05
N PRO A 267 -19.43 -22.82 -5.98
CA PRO A 267 -18.17 -23.51 -5.67
C PRO A 267 -17.32 -22.79 -4.62
N LEU A 268 -17.37 -21.44 -4.56
CA LEU A 268 -16.62 -20.66 -3.57
C LEU A 268 -17.32 -20.60 -2.21
N LYS A 269 -18.63 -20.82 -2.18
CA LYS A 269 -19.38 -20.96 -0.92
C LYS A 269 -18.90 -22.17 -0.12
N ILE A 270 -18.59 -23.28 -0.79
CA ILE A 270 -18.07 -24.50 -0.15
C ILE A 270 -16.72 -24.18 0.52
N VAL A 271 -15.82 -23.48 -0.19
CA VAL A 271 -14.54 -23.02 0.35
C VAL A 271 -14.72 -22.17 1.61
N LEU A 272 -15.70 -21.25 1.61
CA LEU A 272 -15.98 -20.42 2.79
C LEU A 272 -16.47 -21.27 3.98
N GLU A 273 -17.37 -22.22 3.74
CA GLU A 273 -17.93 -23.11 4.77
C GLU A 273 -16.88 -24.10 5.34
N GLU A 274 -15.90 -24.50 4.53
CA GLU A 274 -14.77 -25.32 4.99
C GLU A 274 -13.79 -24.53 5.87
N ASN A 275 -13.62 -23.22 5.64
CA ASN A 275 -12.76 -22.36 6.46
C ASN A 275 -13.42 -21.86 7.76
N GLU A 276 -14.73 -22.06 7.94
CA GLU A 276 -15.44 -21.74 9.20
C GLU A 276 -15.38 -22.89 10.24
N ASN A 277 -15.02 -24.11 9.84
CA ASN A 277 -14.88 -25.30 10.70
C ASN A 277 -13.44 -25.54 11.15
#